data_AF-A0A942RGJ5-F1
#
_entry.id   AF-A0A942RGJ5-F1
#
_cell.length_a   1.000
_cell.length_b   1.000
_cell.length_c   1.000
_cell.angle_alpha   90.00
_cell.angle_beta   90.00
_cell.angle_gamma   90.00
#
_symmetry.space_group_name_H-M   'P 1'
#
loop_
_entity.id
_entity.type
_entity.pdbx_description
1 polymer ?
#
loop_
_entity_poly.entity_id
_entity_poly.type
_entity_poly.pdbx_seq_one_letter_code
_entity_poly.pdbx_strand_id
1 'polypeptide(L)'
;MKAAFEIYAEKPLSIKLDTYFKTALVQSGTPIAGSEGLDRYTFLCFIGSEKRVAGLGRTYTYSLSSLPAGLGPVEARPGKNIDLPVVCDDVNLVVETNLILDPAILADSFGVRLINEQGKKYDVPFSRPDVAIGWDGRGRYIIPISAFLCSRLFRAVS
;
A
#
# COMPACT_ATOMS: atom_id res chain seq x y z
N MET A 1 10.29 4.26 -15.37
CA MET A 1 10.35 5.28 -14.29
C MET A 1 10.43 4.55 -12.96
N LYS A 2 10.85 5.18 -11.85
CA LYS A 2 10.74 4.52 -10.53
C LYS A 2 9.79 5.25 -9.59
N ALA A 3 9.07 4.47 -8.80
CA ALA A 3 8.26 4.99 -7.70
C ALA A 3 8.18 3.95 -6.57
N ALA A 4 8.03 4.42 -5.34
CA ALA A 4 7.66 3.58 -4.21
C ALA A 4 6.16 3.70 -3.92
N PHE A 5 5.60 2.64 -3.39
CA PHE A 5 4.19 2.52 -3.07
C PHE A 5 4.03 2.03 -1.64
N GLU A 6 3.16 2.69 -0.90
CA GLU A 6 2.91 2.43 0.51
C GLU A 6 1.40 2.42 0.76
N ILE A 7 0.91 1.43 1.51
CA ILE A 7 -0.44 1.47 2.06
C ILE A 7 -0.36 2.23 3.37
N TYR A 8 -1.22 3.23 3.54
CA TYR A 8 -1.31 3.99 4.78
C TYR A 8 -2.72 3.91 5.37
N ALA A 9 -2.80 4.11 6.69
CA ALA A 9 -4.05 4.14 7.43
C ALA A 9 -4.70 5.53 7.35
N GLU A 10 -5.93 5.64 6.88
CA GLU A 10 -6.71 6.90 6.96
C GLU A 10 -7.18 7.15 8.39
N LYS A 11 -7.58 6.07 9.06
CA LYS A 11 -8.03 6.07 10.45
C LYS A 11 -7.11 5.23 11.31
N PRO A 12 -7.08 5.43 12.62
CA PRO A 12 -6.27 4.60 13.47
C PRO A 12 -6.72 3.14 13.43
N LEU A 13 -5.77 2.21 13.35
CA LEU A 13 -6.01 0.80 13.14
C LEU A 13 -5.42 -0.05 14.26
N SER A 14 -6.24 -0.95 14.81
CA SER A 14 -5.75 -2.01 15.69
C SER A 14 -5.29 -3.20 14.87
N ILE A 15 -4.01 -3.53 14.97
CA ILE A 15 -3.40 -4.68 14.32
C ILE A 15 -3.45 -5.87 15.27
N LYS A 16 -4.03 -6.97 14.80
CA LYS A 16 -4.12 -8.24 15.52
C LYS A 16 -2.86 -9.06 15.31
N LEU A 17 -2.61 -10.01 16.21
CA LEU A 17 -1.57 -11.02 16.02
C LEU A 17 -1.76 -11.73 14.67
N ASP A 18 -0.64 -11.96 13.96
CA ASP A 18 -0.62 -12.60 12.64
C ASP A 18 -1.36 -11.84 11.54
N THR A 19 -1.59 -10.54 11.72
CA THR A 19 -2.05 -9.68 10.62
C THR A 19 -1.00 -9.63 9.52
N TYR A 20 -1.44 -9.72 8.26
CA TYR A 20 -0.56 -9.57 7.11
C TYR A 20 -1.15 -8.65 6.04
N PHE A 21 -0.25 -8.12 5.20
CA PHE A 21 -0.55 -7.41 3.97
C PHE A 21 0.37 -7.94 2.88
N LYS A 22 -0.18 -8.67 1.92
CA LYS A 22 0.49 -8.98 0.66
C LYS A 22 0.09 -7.94 -0.35
N THR A 23 1.04 -7.44 -1.10
CA THR A 23 0.82 -6.38 -2.08
C THR A 23 1.55 -6.70 -3.36
N ALA A 24 1.01 -6.26 -4.49
CA ALA A 24 1.69 -6.33 -5.78
C ALA A 24 1.12 -5.27 -6.72
N LEU A 25 1.93 -4.83 -7.68
CA LEU A 25 1.41 -4.14 -8.86
C LEU A 25 1.25 -5.16 -9.98
N VAL A 26 0.12 -5.09 -10.66
CA VAL A 26 -0.22 -5.96 -11.79
C VAL A 26 -0.55 -5.08 -12.98
N GLN A 27 0.12 -5.31 -14.10
CA GLN A 27 -0.19 -4.69 -15.39
C GLN A 27 -0.74 -5.75 -16.34
N SER A 28 -1.94 -5.53 -16.86
CA SER A 28 -2.57 -6.44 -17.83
C SER A 28 -2.54 -7.91 -17.39
N GLY A 29 -2.88 -8.12 -16.10
CA GLY A 29 -2.90 -9.45 -15.47
C GLY A 29 -1.55 -10.01 -15.06
N THR A 30 -0.43 -9.36 -15.40
CA THR A 30 0.93 -9.84 -15.06
C THR A 30 1.55 -9.00 -13.94
N PRO A 31 2.10 -9.61 -12.88
CA PRO A 31 2.82 -8.86 -11.85
C PRO A 31 4.02 -8.08 -12.42
N ILE A 32 4.16 -6.83 -11.99
CA ILE A 32 5.36 -6.03 -12.28
C ILE A 32 6.48 -6.55 -11.40
N ALA A 33 7.59 -6.96 -12.01
CA ALA A 33 8.72 -7.57 -11.32
C ALA A 33 9.26 -6.67 -10.19
N GLY A 34 9.39 -7.24 -8.99
CA GLY A 34 9.93 -6.53 -7.83
C GLY A 34 8.92 -5.61 -7.15
N SER A 35 7.66 -5.62 -7.57
CA SER A 35 6.58 -4.90 -6.90
C SER A 35 5.96 -5.67 -5.74
N GLU A 36 6.16 -7.00 -5.70
CA GLU A 36 5.56 -7.86 -4.69
C GLU A 36 6.07 -7.54 -3.29
N GLY A 37 5.15 -7.45 -2.34
CA GLY A 37 5.41 -7.15 -0.94
C GLY A 37 4.67 -8.08 0.00
N LEU A 38 5.25 -8.27 1.19
CA LEU A 38 4.62 -8.97 2.30
C LEU A 38 5.04 -8.30 3.62
N ASP A 39 4.10 -7.68 4.29
CA ASP A 39 4.25 -7.17 5.65
C ASP A 39 3.48 -8.06 6.61
N ARG A 40 4.15 -8.62 7.63
CA ARG A 40 3.52 -9.47 8.66
C ARG A 40 3.77 -8.91 10.06
N TYR A 41 2.72 -8.85 10.87
CA TYR A 41 2.76 -8.35 12.24
C TYR A 41 2.61 -9.52 13.21
N THR A 42 3.62 -9.78 14.03
CA THR A 42 3.63 -10.88 15.01
C THR A 42 3.37 -10.38 16.43
N PHE A 43 2.71 -9.25 16.58
CA PHE A 43 2.33 -8.67 17.87
C PHE A 43 1.11 -7.77 17.71
N LEU A 44 0.45 -7.50 18.82
CA LEU A 44 -0.69 -6.57 18.90
C LEU A 44 -0.17 -5.14 18.91
N CYS A 45 -0.68 -4.30 18.01
CA CYS A 45 -0.29 -2.90 17.99
C CYS A 45 -1.37 -1.98 17.47
N PHE A 46 -1.08 -0.69 17.55
CA PHE A 46 -1.92 0.36 17.03
C PHE A 46 -1.12 1.19 16.03
N ILE A 47 -1.65 1.32 14.83
CA ILE A 47 -1.11 2.18 13.78
C ILE A 47 -1.97 3.44 13.76
N GLY A 48 -1.34 4.60 13.94
CA GLY A 48 -2.04 5.89 13.90
C GLY A 48 -2.49 6.27 12.48
N SER A 49 -3.37 7.27 12.37
CA SER A 49 -3.71 7.86 11.08
C SER A 49 -2.47 8.38 10.33
N GLU A 50 -2.54 8.33 9.01
CA GLU A 50 -1.51 8.70 8.02
C GLU A 50 -0.22 7.87 8.09
N LYS A 51 -0.16 6.89 8.98
CA LYS A 51 0.99 5.99 9.16
C LYS A 51 0.92 4.83 8.19
N ARG A 52 2.10 4.38 7.79
CA ARG A 52 2.26 3.24 6.88
C ARG A 52 1.89 1.94 7.57
N VAL A 53 1.16 1.13 6.83
CA VAL A 53 0.69 -0.19 7.21
C VAL A 53 1.39 -1.26 6.38
N ALA A 54 1.73 -0.95 5.12
CA ALA A 54 2.50 -1.85 4.27
C ALA A 54 3.32 -1.07 3.24
N GLY A 55 4.38 -1.69 2.73
CA GLY A 55 5.20 -1.16 1.63
C GLY A 55 5.43 -2.23 0.57
N LEU A 56 5.38 -1.83 -0.70
CA LEU A 56 5.60 -2.75 -1.82
C LEU A 56 7.10 -3.06 -2.05
N GLY A 57 7.36 -4.14 -2.79
CA GLY A 57 8.71 -4.55 -3.21
C GLY A 57 9.61 -5.11 -2.10
N ARG A 58 9.03 -5.53 -0.98
CA ARG A 58 9.77 -6.09 0.15
C ARG A 58 8.96 -7.07 0.98
N THR A 59 9.66 -8.01 1.62
CA THR A 59 9.08 -8.84 2.68
C THR A 59 9.65 -8.40 4.03
N TYR A 60 8.80 -8.19 5.03
CA TYR A 60 9.21 -7.85 6.38
C TYR A 60 8.26 -8.41 7.44
N THR A 61 8.83 -8.82 8.57
CA THR A 61 8.08 -9.28 9.75
C THR A 61 8.35 -8.33 10.91
N TYR A 62 7.31 -7.66 11.40
CA TYR A 62 7.38 -6.80 12.57
C TYR A 62 7.11 -7.62 13.82
N SER A 63 8.05 -7.52 14.77
CA SER A 63 7.98 -8.10 16.10
C SER A 63 8.25 -7.03 17.17
N LEU A 64 8.05 -7.34 18.45
CA LEU A 64 8.34 -6.39 19.54
C LEU A 64 9.80 -5.90 19.53
N SER A 65 10.74 -6.73 19.10
CA SER A 65 12.16 -6.35 18.98
C SER A 65 12.45 -5.41 17.80
N SER A 66 11.51 -5.28 16.85
CA SER A 66 11.65 -4.38 15.69
C SER A 66 11.22 -2.93 15.98
N LEU A 67 10.65 -2.65 17.16
CA LEU A 67 10.19 -1.32 17.54
C LEU A 67 11.28 -0.53 18.29
N PRO A 68 11.44 0.77 17.98
CA PRO A 68 12.30 1.64 18.78
C PRO A 68 11.70 1.84 20.18
N ALA A 69 12.31 1.18 21.18
CA ALA A 69 12.08 1.36 22.62
C ALA A 69 10.61 1.34 23.13
N GLY A 70 9.66 0.77 22.36
CA GLY A 70 8.29 0.48 22.82
C GLY A 70 7.36 1.68 23.04
N LEU A 71 7.76 2.90 22.70
CA LEU A 71 6.98 4.13 23.01
C LEU A 71 6.62 4.97 21.77
N GLY A 72 7.02 4.57 20.57
CA GLY A 72 6.70 5.26 19.33
C GLY A 72 5.47 4.68 18.59
N PRO A 73 4.77 5.47 17.76
CA PRO A 73 3.72 4.94 16.90
C PRO A 73 4.31 3.87 15.96
N VAL A 74 3.67 2.71 15.90
CA VAL A 74 4.10 1.63 15.01
C VAL A 74 3.86 2.06 13.57
N GLU A 75 4.91 1.99 12.75
CA GLU A 75 4.84 2.35 11.35
C GLU A 75 5.60 1.32 10.53
N ALA A 76 4.99 0.85 9.44
CA ALA A 76 5.62 -0.06 8.51
C ALA A 76 6.87 0.59 7.87
N ARG A 77 7.86 -0.22 7.52
CA ARG A 77 9.04 0.23 6.80
C ARG A 77 8.64 0.81 5.43
N PRO A 78 9.42 1.76 4.88
CA PRO A 78 9.15 2.29 3.55
C PRO A 78 9.11 1.19 2.47
N GLY A 79 8.30 1.39 1.44
CA GLY A 79 8.34 0.55 0.23
C GLY A 79 9.66 0.72 -0.53
N LYS A 80 10.01 -0.23 -1.39
CA LYS A 80 11.13 -0.05 -2.33
C LYS A 80 10.70 0.75 -3.55
N ASN A 81 11.67 1.40 -4.19
CA ASN A 81 11.48 1.94 -5.53
C ASN A 81 11.34 0.79 -6.52
N ILE A 82 10.24 0.80 -7.27
CA ILE A 82 9.87 -0.19 -8.27
C ILE A 82 10.03 0.45 -9.65
N ASP A 83 10.69 -0.27 -10.55
CA ASP A 83 10.76 0.09 -11.96
C ASP A 83 9.38 -0.13 -12.61
N LEU A 84 8.73 0.97 -12.94
CA LEU A 84 7.45 0.97 -13.65
C LEU A 84 7.65 1.06 -15.16
N PRO A 85 6.77 0.39 -15.94
CA PRO A 85 6.74 0.48 -17.39
C PRO A 85 6.54 1.94 -17.85
N VAL A 86 7.04 2.25 -19.05
CA VAL A 86 6.90 3.60 -19.64
C VAL A 86 5.43 3.96 -19.86
N VAL A 87 4.63 2.99 -20.28
CA VAL A 87 3.17 3.11 -20.40
C VAL A 87 2.55 2.56 -19.12
N CYS A 88 1.87 3.44 -18.37
CA CYS A 88 1.23 3.13 -17.09
C CYS A 88 -0.28 2.84 -17.24
N ASP A 89 -0.68 2.26 -18.37
CA ASP A 89 -2.06 1.83 -18.60
C ASP A 89 -2.30 0.45 -17.97
N ASP A 90 -3.53 0.25 -17.49
CA ASP A 90 -4.01 -0.99 -16.88
C ASP A 90 -3.13 -1.52 -15.73
N VAL A 91 -2.53 -0.59 -14.97
CA VAL A 91 -1.84 -0.87 -13.72
C VAL A 91 -2.82 -0.88 -12.57
N ASN A 92 -2.84 -2.00 -11.86
CA ASN A 92 -3.66 -2.29 -10.71
C ASN A 92 -2.78 -2.58 -9.49
N LEU A 93 -3.16 -2.04 -8.35
CA LEU A 93 -2.63 -2.42 -7.05
C LEU A 93 -3.47 -3.57 -6.49
N VAL A 94 -2.83 -4.70 -6.26
CA VAL A 94 -3.46 -5.84 -5.56
C VAL A 94 -3.06 -5.78 -4.10
N VAL A 95 -4.06 -5.87 -3.22
CA VAL A 95 -3.86 -5.94 -1.77
C VAL A 95 -4.58 -7.18 -1.24
N GLU A 96 -3.87 -8.05 -0.54
CA GLU A 96 -4.44 -9.18 0.19
C GLU A 96 -4.11 -9.05 1.68
N THR A 97 -5.12 -9.09 2.54
CA THR A 97 -4.98 -8.97 3.99
C THR A 97 -6.03 -9.77 4.73
N ASN A 98 -5.69 -10.26 5.92
CA ASN A 98 -6.63 -10.86 6.86
C ASN A 98 -7.23 -9.84 7.86
N LEU A 99 -6.82 -8.57 7.81
CA LEU A 99 -7.29 -7.55 8.76
C LEU A 99 -8.69 -7.05 8.40
N ILE A 100 -8.87 -6.69 7.13
CA ILE A 100 -10.11 -6.11 6.61
C ILE A 100 -10.62 -7.02 5.51
N LEU A 101 -11.85 -7.51 5.67
CA LEU A 101 -12.43 -8.55 4.83
C LEU A 101 -13.62 -8.03 4.01
N ASP A 102 -13.97 -6.76 4.21
CA ASP A 102 -15.05 -6.04 3.56
C ASP A 102 -14.49 -4.84 2.77
N PRO A 103 -14.88 -4.64 1.50
CA PRO A 103 -14.34 -3.58 0.66
C PRO A 103 -14.73 -2.17 1.11
N ALA A 104 -15.90 -1.96 1.73
CA ALA A 104 -16.31 -0.66 2.22
C ALA A 104 -15.48 -0.25 3.44
N ILE A 105 -15.18 -1.22 4.33
CA ILE A 105 -14.25 -0.99 5.45
C ILE A 105 -12.84 -0.69 4.93
N LEU A 106 -12.38 -1.38 3.87
CA LEU A 106 -11.07 -1.10 3.26
C LEU A 106 -11.02 0.33 2.70
N ALA A 107 -12.05 0.74 1.96
CA ALA A 107 -12.17 2.08 1.40
C ALA A 107 -12.05 3.17 2.48
N ASP A 108 -12.73 2.95 3.60
CA ASP A 108 -12.80 3.90 4.72
C ASP A 108 -11.52 3.92 5.58
N SER A 109 -10.75 2.83 5.57
CA SER A 109 -9.62 2.62 6.49
C SER A 109 -8.26 2.91 5.86
N PHE A 110 -8.13 2.82 4.54
CA PHE A 110 -6.83 2.84 3.87
C PHE A 110 -6.77 3.82 2.69
N GLY A 111 -5.54 4.17 2.33
CA GLY A 111 -5.20 4.78 1.05
C GLY A 111 -3.86 4.24 0.54
N VAL A 112 -3.53 4.62 -0.69
CA VAL A 112 -2.21 4.38 -1.28
C VAL A 112 -1.44 5.69 -1.37
N ARG A 113 -0.19 5.66 -0.90
CA ARG A 113 0.79 6.73 -1.04
C ARG A 113 1.78 6.35 -2.12
N LEU A 114 1.88 7.20 -3.14
CA LEU A 114 2.83 7.10 -4.23
C LEU A 114 3.99 8.06 -3.97
N ILE A 115 5.22 7.59 -4.15
CA ILE A 115 6.43 8.38 -3.91
C ILE A 115 7.31 8.32 -5.15
N ASN A 116 7.62 9.48 -5.75
CA ASN A 116 8.52 9.53 -6.91
C ASN A 116 10.00 9.41 -6.49
N GLU A 117 10.90 9.32 -7.48
CA GLU A 117 12.36 9.28 -7.24
C GLU A 117 12.91 10.47 -6.47
N GLN A 118 12.22 11.62 -6.53
CA GLN A 118 12.59 12.85 -5.80
C GLN A 118 12.04 12.86 -4.36
N GLY A 119 11.33 11.81 -3.94
CA GLY A 119 10.72 11.71 -2.60
C GLY A 119 9.40 12.48 -2.44
N LYS A 120 8.84 13.05 -3.52
CA LYS A 120 7.55 13.72 -3.50
C LYS A 120 6.44 12.70 -3.31
N LYS A 121 5.61 12.92 -2.30
CA LYS A 121 4.50 12.05 -1.91
C LYS A 121 3.19 12.51 -2.54
N TYR A 122 2.36 11.54 -2.92
CA TYR A 122 0.99 11.76 -3.37
C TYR A 122 0.08 10.70 -2.76
N ASP A 123 -0.84 11.15 -1.92
CA ASP A 123 -1.75 10.28 -1.18
C ASP A 123 -3.10 10.19 -1.90
N VAL A 124 -3.57 8.97 -2.07
CA VAL A 124 -4.84 8.64 -2.71
C VAL A 124 -5.67 7.81 -1.71
N PRO A 125 -6.56 8.45 -0.95
CA PRO A 125 -7.53 7.76 -0.11
C PRO A 125 -8.38 6.81 -0.94
N PHE A 126 -8.61 5.58 -0.45
CA PHE A 126 -9.50 4.64 -1.14
C PHE A 126 -10.99 5.01 -1.00
N SER A 127 -11.32 5.90 -0.06
CA SER A 127 -12.67 6.44 0.14
C SER A 127 -13.10 7.44 -0.94
N ARG A 128 -12.18 7.87 -1.80
CA ARG A 128 -12.49 8.81 -2.88
C ARG A 128 -13.49 8.19 -3.88
N PRO A 129 -14.47 8.96 -4.38
CA PRO A 129 -15.48 8.45 -5.29
C PRO A 129 -14.91 8.04 -6.66
N ASP A 130 -13.73 8.54 -7.04
CA ASP A 130 -13.03 8.18 -8.27
C ASP A 130 -12.07 6.99 -8.12
N VAL A 131 -11.99 6.37 -6.94
CA VAL A 131 -11.20 5.15 -6.70
C VAL A 131 -12.14 3.94 -6.69
N ALA A 132 -12.12 3.16 -7.78
CA ALA A 132 -12.84 1.90 -7.82
C ALA A 132 -12.08 0.83 -7.00
N ILE A 133 -12.80 0.06 -6.20
CA ILE A 133 -12.24 -1.08 -5.45
C ILE A 133 -12.89 -2.35 -5.97
N GLY A 134 -12.15 -3.11 -6.77
CA GLY A 134 -12.51 -4.47 -7.15
C GLY A 134 -12.35 -5.41 -5.97
N TRP A 135 -13.32 -6.33 -5.78
CA TRP A 135 -13.29 -7.34 -4.74
C TRP A 135 -13.28 -8.73 -5.36
N ASP A 136 -12.12 -9.40 -5.29
CA ASP A 136 -11.86 -10.70 -5.92
C ASP A 136 -11.95 -11.87 -4.92
N GLY A 137 -12.52 -11.60 -3.74
CA GLY A 137 -12.67 -12.57 -2.66
C GLY A 137 -12.29 -11.99 -1.30
N ARG A 138 -12.62 -12.74 -0.25
CA ARG A 138 -12.46 -12.28 1.14
C ARG A 138 -11.02 -11.85 1.42
N GLY A 139 -10.85 -10.56 1.77
CA GLY A 139 -9.53 -10.00 2.08
C GLY A 139 -8.63 -9.74 0.87
N ARG A 140 -9.11 -9.88 -0.39
CA ARG A 140 -8.33 -9.62 -1.60
C ARG A 140 -9.00 -8.56 -2.48
N TYR A 141 -8.25 -7.50 -2.78
CA TYR A 141 -8.74 -6.28 -3.41
C TYR A 141 -7.87 -5.89 -4.59
N ILE A 142 -8.50 -5.32 -5.61
CA ILE A 142 -7.84 -4.84 -6.83
C ILE A 142 -8.22 -3.37 -7.01
N ILE A 143 -7.24 -2.48 -6.93
CA ILE A 143 -7.44 -1.03 -7.02
C ILE A 143 -6.76 -0.52 -8.29
N PRO A 144 -7.50 -0.02 -9.30
CA PRO A 144 -6.90 0.61 -10.46
C PRO A 144 -6.16 1.89 -10.07
N ILE A 145 -4.89 1.99 -10.43
CA ILE A 145 -4.04 3.14 -10.07
C ILE A 145 -3.45 3.89 -11.26
N SER A 146 -3.69 3.40 -12.48
CA SER A 146 -3.19 3.97 -13.75
C SER A 146 -3.42 5.49 -13.84
N ALA A 147 -4.64 5.94 -13.52
CA ALA A 147 -5.01 7.36 -13.59
C ALA A 147 -4.17 8.24 -12.64
N PHE A 148 -3.78 7.72 -11.47
CA PHE A 148 -2.97 8.44 -10.48
C PHE A 148 -1.50 8.47 -10.85
N LEU A 149 -1.01 7.40 -11.50
CA LEU A 149 0.34 7.35 -12.07
C LEU A 149 0.49 8.43 -13.15
N CYS A 150 -0.38 8.38 -14.17
CA CYS A 150 -0.31 9.24 -15.35
C CYS A 150 -0.55 10.73 -15.03
N SER A 151 -1.49 11.07 -14.13
CA SER A 151 -1.93 12.46 -13.95
C SER A 151 -1.01 13.33 -13.08
N ARG A 152 -0.24 12.74 -12.15
CA ARG A 152 0.44 13.51 -11.08
C ARG A 152 1.92 13.18 -10.87
N LEU A 153 2.39 11.96 -11.20
CA LEU A 153 3.83 11.66 -11.20
C LEU A 153 4.52 12.20 -12.46
N PHE A 154 3.84 12.20 -13.62
CA PHE A 154 4.41 12.65 -14.89
C PHE A 154 4.49 14.18 -15.06
N ARG A 155 3.60 14.97 -14.43
CA ARG A 155 3.62 16.45 -14.55
C ARG A 155 4.74 17.15 -13.77
N ALA A 156 5.52 16.42 -12.98
CA ALA A 156 6.63 17.00 -12.21
C ALA A 156 8.00 16.88 -12.92
N VAL A 157 8.04 16.30 -14.13
CA VAL A 157 9.27 16.07 -14.91
C VAL A 157 9.20 16.70 -16.31
N SER A 158 8.16 17.48 -16.60
CA SER A 158 7.98 18.24 -17.83
C SER A 158 8.02 19.73 -17.59
#